data_AF-A0A7J5IE34-F1
#
_entry.id   AF-A0A7J5IE34-F1
#
_cell.length_a   1.000
_cell.length_b   1.000
_cell.length_c   1.000
_cell.angle_alpha   90.00
_cell.angle_beta   90.00
_cell.angle_gamma   90.00
#
_symmetry.space_group_name_H-M   'P 1'
#
loop_
_entity.id
_entity.type
_entity.pdbx_description
1 polymer ?
#
loop_
_entity_poly.entity_id
_entity_poly.type
_entity_poly.pdbx_seq_one_letter_code
_entity_poly.pdbx_strand_id
1 'polypeptide(L)'
;MIKGMLFAFLAAFSWGAAIVMSKKGVEELDAGGVFFWQICSAVILSWIVLFIKRKKLPLNSKAILAYATGVFEPFLAYSFTLYGLYFISAGSASIIFSLESVFILVLSVLICSVKINSPQYFILFLIGAIVGSIL
;
A
#
# COMPACT_ATOMS: atom_id res chain seq x y z
N MET A 1 -13.17 -15.82 -10.54
CA MET A 1 -12.58 -14.80 -11.43
C MET A 1 -13.26 -13.43 -11.27
N ILE A 2 -14.54 -13.27 -11.60
CA ILE A 2 -15.26 -11.97 -11.54
C ILE A 2 -15.26 -11.31 -10.15
N LYS A 3 -15.54 -12.06 -9.07
CA LYS A 3 -15.52 -11.51 -7.70
C LYS A 3 -14.16 -10.94 -7.29
N GLY A 4 -13.07 -11.58 -7.73
CA GLY A 4 -11.71 -11.11 -7.44
C GLY A 4 -11.38 -9.81 -8.17
N MET A 5 -11.75 -9.71 -9.45
CA MET A 5 -11.61 -8.46 -10.22
C MET A 5 -12.40 -7.32 -9.61
N LEU A 6 -13.62 -7.58 -9.14
CA LEU A 6 -14.43 -6.57 -8.44
C LEU A 6 -13.75 -6.09 -7.15
N PHE A 7 -13.22 -6.99 -6.33
CA PHE A 7 -12.51 -6.61 -5.11
C PHE A 7 -11.22 -5.82 -5.40
N ALA A 8 -10.48 -6.19 -6.45
CA ALA A 8 -9.29 -5.45 -6.87
C ALA A 8 -9.65 -4.03 -7.36
N PHE A 9 -10.72 -3.89 -8.14
CA PHE A 9 -11.22 -2.60 -8.58
C PHE A 9 -11.66 -1.70 -7.41
N LEU A 10 -12.43 -2.26 -6.47
CA LEU A 10 -12.84 -1.52 -5.27
C LEU A 10 -11.63 -1.11 -4.41
N ALA A 11 -10.63 -1.99 -4.28
CA ALA A 11 -9.40 -1.66 -3.58
C ALA A 11 -8.64 -0.51 -4.26
N ALA A 12 -8.50 -0.52 -5.58
CA ALA A 12 -7.86 0.55 -6.34
C ALA A 12 -8.61 1.88 -6.17
N PHE A 13 -9.95 1.86 -6.21
CA PHE A 13 -10.77 3.04 -5.96
C PHE A 13 -10.59 3.58 -4.53
N SER A 14 -10.60 2.69 -3.53
CA SER A 14 -10.36 3.06 -2.13
C SER A 14 -8.99 3.68 -1.92
N TRP A 15 -7.95 3.15 -2.58
CA TRP A 15 -6.60 3.72 -2.52
C TRP A 15 -6.52 5.13 -3.13
N GLY A 16 -7.10 5.33 -4.32
CA GLY A 16 -7.14 6.65 -4.94
C GLY A 16 -7.87 7.69 -4.08
N ALA A 17 -9.03 7.32 -3.53
CA ALA A 17 -9.78 8.18 -2.61
C ALA A 17 -9.00 8.47 -1.31
N ALA A 18 -8.30 7.47 -0.77
CA ALA A 18 -7.53 7.60 0.46
C ALA A 18 -6.41 8.65 0.36
N ILE A 19 -5.71 8.74 -0.78
CA ILE A 19 -4.64 9.74 -0.98
C ILE A 19 -5.21 11.17 -0.94
N VAL A 20 -6.32 11.40 -1.65
CA VAL A 20 -6.96 12.73 -1.71
C VAL A 20 -7.50 13.14 -0.34
N MET A 21 -8.17 12.22 0.37
CA MET A 21 -8.69 12.48 1.71
C MET A 21 -7.57 12.67 2.74
N SER A 22 -6.47 11.92 2.61
CA SER A 22 -5.31 12.07 3.48
C SER A 22 -4.64 13.41 3.28
N LYS A 23 -4.51 13.90 2.04
CA LYS A 23 -3.97 15.26 1.79
C LYS A 23 -4.77 16.32 2.53
N LYS A 24 -6.11 16.28 2.41
CA LYS A 24 -6.99 17.20 3.14
C LYS A 24 -6.89 17.02 4.66
N GLY A 25 -6.80 15.78 5.13
CA GLY A 25 -6.62 15.50 6.56
C GLY A 25 -5.33 16.11 7.09
N VAL A 26 -4.22 16.01 6.34
CA VAL A 26 -2.91 16.54 6.76
C VAL A 26 -2.92 18.07 6.84
N GLU A 27 -3.73 18.73 6.00
CA GLU A 27 -3.94 20.19 6.06
C GLU A 27 -4.69 20.63 7.33
N GLU A 28 -5.55 19.78 7.91
CA GLU A 28 -6.37 20.11 9.08
C GLU A 28 -5.79 19.61 10.42
N LEU A 29 -5.20 18.42 10.45
CA LEU A 29 -4.84 17.68 11.69
C LEU A 29 -3.36 17.33 11.82
N ASP A 30 -2.52 17.84 10.92
CA ASP A 30 -1.11 17.42 10.72
C ASP A 30 -0.93 15.93 10.35
N ALA A 31 0.28 15.56 9.92
CA ALA A 31 0.58 14.19 9.47
C ALA A 31 0.50 13.15 10.60
N GLY A 32 0.89 13.52 11.82
CA GLY A 32 0.88 12.62 12.97
C GLY A 32 -0.54 12.35 13.46
N GLY A 33 -1.38 13.38 13.52
CA GLY A 33 -2.79 13.28 13.90
C GLY A 33 -3.58 12.43 12.92
N VAL A 34 -3.40 12.64 11.61
CA VAL A 34 -4.03 11.80 10.57
C VAL A 34 -3.58 10.35 10.70
N PHE A 35 -2.28 10.11 10.84
CA PHE A 35 -1.74 8.75 10.99
C PHE A 35 -2.34 8.04 12.20
N PHE A 36 -2.41 8.71 13.34
CA PHE A 36 -2.99 8.16 14.57
C PHE A 36 -4.44 7.71 14.36
N TRP A 37 -5.27 8.57 13.78
CA TRP A 37 -6.68 8.24 13.53
C TRP A 37 -6.85 7.12 12.49
N GLN A 38 -6.00 7.08 11.46
CA GLN A 38 -6.00 5.98 10.49
C GLN A 38 -5.68 4.63 11.14
N ILE A 39 -4.64 4.57 11.98
CA ILE A 39 -4.26 3.34 12.70
C ILE A 39 -5.34 2.93 13.69
N CYS A 40 -5.90 3.87 14.48
CA CYS A 40 -7.02 3.56 15.38
C CYS A 40 -8.21 2.95 14.62
N SER A 41 -8.55 3.53 13.46
CA SER A 41 -9.65 3.05 12.62
C SER A 41 -9.36 1.65 12.05
N ALA A 42 -8.15 1.42 11.56
CA ALA A 42 -7.72 0.12 11.04
C ALA A 42 -7.73 -0.97 12.13
N VAL A 43 -7.27 -0.65 13.35
CA VAL A 43 -7.29 -1.56 14.50
C VAL A 43 -8.72 -1.91 14.89
N ILE A 44 -9.60 -0.92 15.04
CA ILE A 44 -11.02 -1.14 15.40
C ILE A 44 -11.71 -2.04 14.36
N LEU A 45 -11.58 -1.71 13.07
CA LEU A 45 -12.17 -2.50 11.99
C LEU A 45 -11.62 -3.92 11.94
N SER A 46 -10.31 -4.10 12.13
CA SER A 46 -9.67 -5.42 12.17
C SER A 46 -10.21 -6.28 13.31
N TRP A 47 -10.38 -5.70 14.51
CA TRP A 47 -10.98 -6.40 15.64
C TRP A 47 -12.44 -6.77 15.41
N ILE A 48 -13.23 -5.89 14.81
CA ILE A 48 -14.63 -6.18 14.44
C ILE A 48 -14.67 -7.36 13.47
N VAL A 49 -13.82 -7.38 12.44
CA VAL A 49 -13.75 -8.47 11.47
C VAL A 49 -13.33 -9.78 12.15
N LEU A 50 -12.33 -9.76 13.03
CA LEU A 50 -11.90 -10.94 13.79
C LEU A 50 -13.02 -11.49 14.67
N PHE A 51 -13.78 -10.62 15.33
CA PHE A 51 -14.92 -10.98 16.16
C PHE A 51 -16.04 -11.64 15.34
N ILE A 52 -16.43 -11.02 14.23
CA ILE A 52 -17.47 -11.56 13.33
C ILE A 52 -17.05 -12.93 12.76
N LYS A 53 -15.77 -13.08 12.39
CA LYS A 53 -15.24 -14.34 11.83
C LYS A 53 -14.92 -15.39 12.90
N ARG A 54 -15.00 -15.04 14.19
CA ARG A 54 -14.65 -15.89 15.35
C ARG A 54 -13.28 -16.55 15.20
N LYS A 55 -12.32 -15.82 14.63
CA LYS A 55 -10.95 -16.32 14.43
C LYS A 55 -10.07 -15.91 15.61
N LYS A 56 -9.23 -16.85 16.07
CA LYS A 56 -8.20 -16.58 17.08
C LYS A 56 -6.92 -16.13 16.38
N LEU A 57 -6.20 -15.20 17.00
CA LEU A 57 -4.87 -14.79 16.53
C LEU A 57 -3.86 -15.90 16.85
N PRO A 58 -3.16 -16.46 15.86
CA PRO A 58 -2.05 -17.37 16.14
C PRO A 58 -0.91 -16.59 16.83
N LEU A 59 -0.38 -17.15 17.92
CA LEU A 59 0.73 -16.58 18.71
C LEU A 59 2.05 -17.34 18.53
N ASN A 60 2.21 -18.03 17.40
CA ASN A 60 3.45 -18.76 17.11
C ASN A 60 4.55 -17.81 16.57
N SER A 61 5.82 -18.21 16.65
CA SER A 61 6.95 -17.37 16.23
C SER A 61 6.87 -16.91 14.77
N LYS A 62 6.29 -17.73 13.88
CA LYS A 62 6.08 -17.37 12.46
C LYS A 62 5.02 -16.29 12.31
N ALA A 63 3.94 -16.35 13.09
CA ALA A 63 2.88 -15.36 13.11
C ALA A 63 3.36 -14.04 13.71
N ILE A 64 4.16 -14.10 14.78
CA ILE A 64 4.79 -12.89 15.35
C ILE A 64 5.68 -12.20 14.33
N LEU A 65 6.49 -12.96 13.57
CA LEU A 65 7.30 -12.39 12.50
C LEU A 65 6.43 -11.76 11.38
N ALA A 66 5.32 -12.40 11.02
CA ALA A 66 4.36 -11.83 10.06
C ALA A 66 3.61 -10.60 10.61
N TYR A 67 3.44 -10.47 11.92
CA TYR A 67 2.90 -9.26 12.52
C TYR A 67 3.94 -8.14 12.55
N ALA A 68 5.22 -8.47 12.70
CA ALA A 68 6.30 -7.50 12.65
C ALA A 68 6.41 -6.82 11.28
N THR A 69 6.11 -7.52 10.17
CA THR A 69 6.04 -6.86 8.85
C THR A 69 4.93 -5.80 8.82
N GLY A 70 3.81 -6.05 9.50
CA GLY A 70 2.73 -5.08 9.67
C GLY A 70 3.02 -3.94 10.65
N VAL A 71 4.15 -3.97 11.36
CA VAL A 71 4.65 -2.79 12.08
C VAL A 71 5.57 -2.00 11.17
N PHE A 72 6.53 -2.66 10.51
CA PHE A 72 7.52 -1.94 9.71
C PHE A 72 6.95 -1.35 8.42
N GLU A 73 6.16 -2.11 7.68
CA GLU A 73 5.69 -1.70 6.36
C GLU A 73 4.67 -0.54 6.46
N PRO A 74 3.53 -0.68 7.14
CA PRO A 74 2.54 0.40 7.15
C PRO A 74 2.98 1.57 8.04
N PHE A 75 3.74 1.36 9.12
CA PHE A 75 4.21 2.50 9.92
C PHE A 75 5.13 3.40 9.11
N LEU A 76 6.17 2.84 8.47
CA LEU A 76 7.11 3.64 7.69
C LEU A 76 6.45 4.18 6.43
N ALA A 77 5.73 3.34 5.69
CA ALA A 77 5.08 3.75 4.45
C ALA A 77 4.08 4.90 4.69
N TYR A 78 3.15 4.75 5.63
CA TYR A 78 2.16 5.79 5.90
C TYR A 78 2.77 7.02 6.54
N SER A 79 3.74 6.88 7.45
CA SER A 79 4.41 8.04 8.03
C SER A 79 5.08 8.87 6.94
N PHE A 80 5.95 8.28 6.12
CA PHE A 80 6.62 9.01 5.05
C PHE A 80 5.64 9.53 4.00
N THR A 81 4.56 8.82 3.74
CA THR A 81 3.51 9.26 2.80
C THR A 81 2.79 10.49 3.32
N LEU A 82 2.32 10.48 4.57
CA LEU A 82 1.57 11.59 5.15
C LEU A 82 2.45 12.81 5.34
N TYR A 83 3.71 12.63 5.77
CA TYR A 83 4.69 13.71 5.79
C TYR A 83 5.02 14.21 4.38
N GLY A 84 5.20 13.32 3.41
CA GLY A 84 5.45 13.67 2.01
C GLY A 84 4.31 14.47 1.39
N LEU A 85 3.06 14.09 1.70
CA LEU A 85 1.85 14.78 1.29
C LEU A 85 1.77 16.22 1.81
N TYR A 86 2.55 16.60 2.84
CA TYR A 86 2.66 18.01 3.21
C TYR A 86 3.29 18.84 2.08
N PHE A 87 4.30 18.29 1.40
CA PHE A 87 5.13 19.01 0.44
C PHE A 87 4.66 18.93 -1.01
N ILE A 88 3.83 17.93 -1.35
CA ILE A 88 3.39 17.68 -2.72
C ILE A 88 1.86 17.67 -2.84
N SER A 89 1.37 17.75 -4.08
CA SER A 89 -0.06 17.59 -4.38
C SER A 89 -0.49 16.12 -4.32
N ALA A 90 -1.78 15.88 -4.08
CA ALA A 90 -2.34 14.53 -4.13
C ALA A 90 -2.14 13.85 -5.51
N GLY A 91 -2.17 14.64 -6.60
CA GLY A 91 -1.91 14.14 -7.95
C GLY A 91 -0.47 13.65 -8.12
N SER A 92 0.51 14.46 -7.71
CA SER A 92 1.93 14.09 -7.73
C SER A 92 2.20 12.85 -6.86
N ALA A 93 1.59 12.79 -5.67
CA ALA A 93 1.68 11.62 -4.80
C ALA A 93 1.11 10.37 -5.46
N SER A 94 -0.05 10.47 -6.12
CA SER A 94 -0.68 9.35 -6.84
C SER A 94 0.21 8.79 -7.95
N ILE A 95 0.89 9.64 -8.71
CA ILE A 95 1.84 9.20 -9.74
C ILE A 95 3.00 8.43 -9.09
N ILE A 96 3.60 8.97 -8.03
CA ILE A 96 4.70 8.30 -7.31
C ILE A 96 4.24 6.94 -6.76
N PHE A 97 3.04 6.88 -6.18
CA PHE A 97 2.44 5.64 -5.68
C PHE A 97 2.22 4.61 -6.78
N SER A 98 1.80 5.02 -7.97
CA SER A 98 1.58 4.09 -9.08
C SER A 98 2.89 3.39 -9.52
N LEU A 99 4.05 4.02 -9.27
CA LEU A 99 5.36 3.41 -9.53
C LEU A 99 5.71 2.29 -8.53
N GLU A 100 4.93 2.09 -7.46
CA GLU A 100 5.12 0.98 -6.53
C GLU A 100 5.19 -0.37 -7.27
N SER A 101 4.33 -0.58 -8.28
CA SER A 101 4.35 -1.81 -9.09
C SER A 101 5.67 -2.02 -9.83
N VAL A 102 6.29 -0.93 -10.30
CA VAL A 102 7.62 -0.93 -10.95
C VAL A 102 8.69 -1.28 -9.92
N PHE A 103 8.66 -0.66 -8.74
CA PHE A 103 9.60 -0.94 -7.66
C PHE A 103 9.50 -2.39 -7.16
N ILE A 104 8.29 -2.92 -6.96
CA ILE A 104 8.08 -4.32 -6.56
C ILE A 104 8.74 -5.26 -7.55
N LEU A 105 8.53 -5.02 -8.84
CA LEU A 105 9.04 -5.88 -9.90
C LEU A 105 10.57 -5.82 -10.00
N VAL A 106 11.17 -4.63 -9.89
CA VAL A 106 12.64 -4.45 -9.86
C VAL A 106 13.24 -5.09 -8.60
N LEU A 107 12.70 -4.80 -7.41
CA LEU A 107 13.20 -5.32 -6.13
C LEU A 107 13.04 -6.83 -6.02
N SER A 108 11.99 -7.40 -6.61
CA SER A 108 11.79 -8.86 -6.67
C SER A 108 12.94 -9.57 -7.39
N VAL A 109 13.46 -8.96 -8.46
CA VAL A 109 14.62 -9.50 -9.19
C VAL A 109 15.90 -9.31 -8.39
N LEU A 110 16.10 -8.14 -7.78
CA LEU A 110 17.34 -7.81 -7.07
C LEU A 110 17.48 -8.53 -5.71
N ILE A 111 16.42 -8.53 -4.90
CA ILE A 111 16.43 -9.05 -3.52
C ILE A 111 16.06 -10.54 -3.52
N CYS A 112 14.97 -10.91 -4.19
CA CYS A 112 14.48 -12.29 -4.18
C CYS A 112 15.14 -13.16 -5.26
N SER A 113 16.04 -12.59 -6.08
CA SER A 113 16.75 -13.30 -7.15
C SER A 113 15.81 -14.06 -8.10
N VAL A 114 14.63 -13.49 -8.36
CA VAL A 114 13.65 -14.09 -9.27
C VAL A 114 14.24 -14.16 -10.68
N LYS A 115 14.31 -15.38 -11.23
CA LYS A 115 14.84 -15.62 -12.57
C LYS A 115 13.86 -15.15 -13.63
N ILE A 116 14.33 -14.27 -14.51
CA ILE A 116 13.57 -13.81 -15.66
C ILE A 116 13.90 -14.72 -16.84
N ASN A 117 12.92 -15.55 -17.25
CA ASN A 117 13.10 -16.46 -18.38
C ASN A 117 13.23 -15.72 -19.73
N SER A 118 12.57 -14.56 -19.87
CA SER A 118 12.57 -13.77 -21.10
C SER A 118 12.80 -12.27 -20.82
N PRO A 119 14.05 -11.79 -20.83
CA PRO A 119 14.40 -10.41 -20.47
C PRO A 119 13.70 -9.34 -21.33
N GLN A 120 13.39 -9.66 -22.60
CA GLN A 120 12.76 -8.73 -23.54
C GLN A 120 11.32 -8.38 -23.12
N TYR A 121 10.51 -9.38 -22.78
CA TYR A 121 9.14 -9.15 -22.31
C TYR A 121 9.12 -8.47 -20.95
N PHE A 122 10.08 -8.79 -20.09
CA PHE A 122 10.23 -8.13 -18.80
C PHE A 122 10.47 -6.62 -18.96
N ILE A 123 11.41 -6.23 -19.84
CA ILE A 123 11.67 -4.81 -20.12
C ILE A 123 10.45 -4.14 -20.75
N LEU A 124 9.76 -4.83 -21.69
CA LEU A 124 8.56 -4.29 -22.32
C LEU A 124 7.44 -4.01 -21.30
N PHE A 125 7.14 -4.95 -20.40
CA PHE A 125 6.13 -4.77 -19.36
C PHE A 125 6.54 -3.71 -18.34
N LEU A 126 7.84 -3.60 -18.04
CA LEU A 126 8.37 -2.57 -17.16
C LEU A 126 8.15 -1.17 -17.74
N ILE A 127 8.51 -0.98 -19.01
CA ILE A 127 8.28 0.29 -19.73
C ILE A 127 6.78 0.58 -19.80
N GLY A 128 5.96 -0.41 -20.13
CA GLY A 128 4.50 -0.26 -20.16
C GLY A 128 3.92 0.16 -18.81
N ALA A 129 4.40 -0.40 -17.70
CA ALA A 129 4.00 -0.02 -16.36
C ALA A 129 4.42 1.42 -16.04
N ILE A 130 5.67 1.82 -16.34
CA ILE A 130 6.16 3.19 -16.11
C ILE A 130 5.34 4.20 -16.92
N VAL A 131 5.11 3.93 -18.20
CA VAL A 131 4.34 4.83 -19.07
C VAL A 131 2.88 4.93 -18.59
N GLY A 132 2.25 3.81 -18.26
CA GLY A 132 0.88 3.79 -17.73
C GLY A 132 0.73 4.45 -16.36
N SER A 133 1.81 4.53 -15.58
CA SER A 133 1.86 5.24 -14.29
C SER A 133 1.96 6.76 -14.41
N ILE A 134 2.50 7.26 -15.53
CA ILE A 134 2.76 8.70 -15.75
C ILE A 134 1.62 9.37 -16.52
N LEU A 135 0.93 8.63 -17.40
CA LEU A 135 -0.22 9.10 -18.19
C LEU A 135 -1.50 9.16 -17.36
#